data_AF-A0AAV8ZXT8-F1
#
_entry.id   AF-A0AAV8ZXT8-F1
#
_cell.length_a   1.000
_cell.length_b   1.000
_cell.length_c   1.000
_cell.angle_alpha   90.00
_cell.angle_beta   90.00
_cell.angle_gamma   90.00
#
_symmetry.space_group_name_H-M   'P 1'
#
loop_
_entity.id
_entity.type
_entity.pdbx_description
1 polymer ?
#
loop_
_entity_poly.entity_id
_entity_poly.type
_entity_poly.pdbx_seq_one_letter_code
_entity_poly.pdbx_strand_id
1 'polypeptide(L)' 'MPEEDLVELKFRLYDGTDIGQIRYAASSTVAMLKERIISDWPRCFKFWFFHLD' A
#
# COMPACT_ATOMS: atom_id res chain seq x y z
N MET A 1 17.17 15.89 16.63
CA MET A 1 16.57 14.61 16.20
C MET A 1 16.35 14.75 14.71
N PRO A 2 16.77 13.80 13.85
CA PRO A 2 16.41 13.87 12.45
C PRO A 2 14.88 13.82 12.40
N GLU A 3 14.27 14.87 11.87
CA GLU A 3 12.85 14.85 11.51
C GLU A 3 12.74 13.71 10.49
N GLU A 4 12.03 12.64 10.83
CA GLU A 4 11.82 11.56 9.87
C GLU A 4 11.08 12.20 8.68
N ASP A 5 11.73 12.25 7.51
CA ASP A 5 11.11 12.74 6.28
C ASP A 5 9.95 11.83 5.94
N LEU A 6 8.75 12.20 6.37
CA LEU A 6 7.52 11.45 6.17
C LEU A 6 6.86 11.89 4.86
N VAL A 7 6.62 10.93 3.97
CA VAL A 7 5.87 11.12 2.72
C VAL A 7 4.48 10.53 2.86
N GLU A 8 3.46 11.30 2.47
CA GLU A 8 2.09 10.79 2.38
C GLU A 8 1.92 10.08 1.03
N LEU A 9 1.53 8.82 1.08
CA LEU A 9 1.30 8.00 -0.11
C LEU A 9 -0.18 7.64 -0.22
N LYS A 10 -0.64 7.48 -1.46
CA LYS A 10 -1.98 7.02 -1.81
C LYS A 10 -1.89 6.18 -3.07
N PHE A 11 -2.48 4.99 -3.06
CA PHE A 11 -2.34 4.01 -4.13
C PHE A 11 -3.64 3.92 -4.92
N ARG A 12 -3.58 4.26 -6.21
CA ARG A 12 -4.70 4.12 -7.13
C ARG A 12 -4.78 2.70 -7.67
N LEU A 13 -5.94 2.09 -7.51
CA LEU A 13 -6.27 0.77 -8.04
C LEU A 13 -6.82 0.89 -9.47
N TYR A 14 -6.93 -0.24 -10.16
CA TYR A 14 -7.33 -0.29 -11.58
C TYR A 14 -8.78 0.14 -11.82
N ASP A 15 -9.64 0.07 -10.79
CA ASP A 15 -11.04 0.52 -10.82
C ASP A 15 -11.17 2.03 -10.55
N GLY A 16 -10.05 2.73 -10.34
CA GLY A 16 -10.01 4.15 -10.02
C GLY A 16 -10.19 4.46 -8.53
N THR A 17 -10.44 3.45 -7.71
CA THR A 17 -10.48 3.57 -6.25
C THR A 17 -9.07 3.81 -5.72
N ASP A 18 -8.96 4.51 -4.61
CA ASP A 18 -7.68 4.72 -3.95
C ASP A 18 -7.64 4.09 -2.55
N ILE A 19 -6.48 3.58 -2.16
CA ILE A 19 -6.24 2.98 -0.83
C ILE A 19 -4.96 3.51 -0.19
N GLY A 20 -4.81 3.28 1.11
CA GLY A 20 -3.54 3.42 1.82
C GLY A 20 -3.07 4.86 2.02
N GLN A 21 -3.98 5.80 2.30
CA GLN A 21 -3.63 7.18 2.67
C GLN A 21 -2.92 7.21 4.04
N ILE A 22 -1.63 6.91 4.04
CA ILE A 22 -0.76 6.73 5.21
C ILE A 22 0.56 7.45 4.95
N ARG A 23 1.17 7.94 6.04
CA ARG A 23 2.52 8.53 6.02
C ARG A 23 3.58 7.45 6.22
N TYR A 24 4.60 7.46 5.39
CA TYR A 24 5.73 6.54 5.42
C TYR A 24 7.03 7.33 5.55
N ALA A 25 8.01 6.80 6.27
CA ALA A 25 9.36 7.36 6.22
C ALA A 25 9.91 7.22 4.79
N ALA A 26 10.69 8.21 4.34
CA ALA A 26 11.36 8.17 3.03
C ALA A 26 12.32 6.96 2.88
N SER A 27 12.75 6.37 4.00
CA SER A 27 13.53 5.13 4.04
C SER A 27 12.71 3.84 3.88
N SER A 28 11.37 3.93 3.82
CA SER A 28 10.49 2.76 3.68
C SER A 28 10.75 2.04 2.37
N THR A 29 10.87 0.72 2.43
CA THR A 29 11.17 -0.08 1.24
C THR A 29 9.92 -0.35 0.41
N VAL A 30 10.10 -0.53 -0.90
CA VAL A 30 9.02 -0.92 -1.81
C VAL A 30 8.37 -2.26 -1.41
N ALA A 31 9.14 -3.19 -0.83
CA ALA A 31 8.62 -4.45 -0.34
C ALA A 31 7.57 -4.25 0.77
N MET A 32 7.88 -3.41 1.76
CA MET A 32 6.94 -3.05 2.83
C MET A 32 5.67 -2.38 2.29
N LEU A 33 5.82 -1.48 1.30
CA LEU A 33 4.67 -0.83 0.67
C LEU A 33 3.76 -1.86 -0.03
N LYS A 34 4.34 -2.82 -0.77
CA LYS A 34 3.59 -3.90 -1.43
C LYS A 34 2.82 -4.76 -0.42
N GLU A 35 3.45 -5.16 0.67
CA GLU A 35 2.78 -5.93 1.74
C GLU A 35 1.59 -5.17 2.33
N ARG A 36 1.73 -3.85 2.52
CA ARG A 36 0.65 -2.99 3.01
C ARG A 36 -0.51 -2.94 2.02
N ILE A 37 -0.22 -2.70 0.74
CA ILE A 37 -1.23 -2.69 -0.33
C ILE A 37 -2.01 -4.00 -0.37
N ILE A 38 -1.32 -5.15 -0.29
CA ILE A 38 -1.95 -6.48 -0.27
C ILE A 38 -2.81 -6.68 0.99
N SER A 39 -2.40 -6.08 2.12
CA SER A 39 -3.12 -6.16 3.39
C SER A 39 -4.39 -5.33 3.40
N ASP A 40 -4.33 -4.09 2.89
CA ASP A 40 -5.45 -3.15 2.81
C ASP A 40 -6.36 -3.40 1.59
N TRP A 41 -6.01 -4.38 0.76
CA TRP A 41 -6.75 -4.70 -0.44
C TRP A 41 -8.20 -5.12 -0.11
N PRO A 42 -9.21 -4.65 -0.88
CA PRO A 42 -10.60 -5.01 -0.65
C PRO A 42 -10.79 -6.54 -0.60
N ARG A 43 -11.48 -7.04 0.43
CA ARG A 43 -11.67 -8.47 0.72
C ARG A 43 -12.12 -9.28 -0.49
N CYS A 44 -12.96 -8.71 -1.34
CA CYS A 44 -13.48 -9.39 -2.53
C CYS A 44 -12.35 -9.74 -3.52
N PHE A 45 -11.42 -8.82 -3.76
CA PHE A 45 -10.31 -9.05 -4.68
C PHE A 45 -9.11 -9.77 -4.08
N LYS A 46 -8.92 -9.67 -2.75
CA LYS A 46 -7.86 -10.42 -2.06
C LYS A 46 -8.01 -11.92 -2.32
N PHE A 47 -9.24 -12.41 -2.45
CA PHE A 47 -9.51 -13.80 -2.80
C PHE A 47 -9.00 -14.17 -4.21
N TRP A 48 -9.20 -13.30 -5.20
CA TRP A 48 -8.73 -13.53 -6.57
C TRP A 48 -7.22 -13.45 -6.70
N PHE A 49 -6.58 -12.57 -5.94
CA PHE A 49 -5.13 -12.36 -6.02
C PHE A 49 -4.33 -13.55 -5.47
N PHE A 50 -4.83 -14.23 -4.43
CA PHE A 50 -4.18 -15.40 -3.83
C PHE A 50 -4.45 -16.72 -4.57
N HIS A 51 -5.41 -16.75 -5.49
CA HIS A 51 -5.80 -17.98 -6.21
C HIS A 51 -5.25 -18.04 -7.65
N LEU A 52 -4.39 -17.09 -8.02
CA LEU A 52 -3.76 -17.00 -9.34
C LEU A 52 -2.27 -17.43 -9.35
N ASP A 53 -1.74 -17.91 -8.22
CA ASP A 53 -0.45 -18.61 -8.13
C ASP A 53 -0.61 -20.11 -8.40
#